data_AF-A0A1L8CTM1-F1
#
_entry.id   AF-A0A1L8CTM1-F1
#
_cell.length_a   1.000
_cell.length_b   1.000
_cell.length_c   1.000
_cell.angle_alpha   90.00
_cell.angle_beta   90.00
_cell.angle_gamma   90.00
#
_symmetry.space_group_name_H-M   'P 1'
#
loop_
_entity.id
_entity.type
_entity.pdbx_description
1 polymer ?
#
loop_
_entity_poly.entity_id
_entity_poly.type
_entity_poly.pdbx_seq_one_letter_code
_entity_poly.pdbx_strand_id
1 'polypeptide(L)' 'MDILESGFEDAVAVLELPERYRKRLRTTNSLERLNEEIRRRERVIRIFPNRESAIRLIGALLMEQDVKLGLE' A
#
# COMPACT_ATOMS: atom_id res chain seq x y z
N MET A 1 16.58 -20.09 -8.25
CA MET A 1 15.31 -20.35 -8.97
C MET A 1 14.17 -20.50 -7.98
N ASP A 2 14.51 -21.00 -6.79
CA ASP A 2 13.65 -21.31 -5.64
C ASP A 2 12.64 -20.22 -5.27
N ILE A 3 13.03 -18.93 -5.26
CA ILE A 3 12.12 -17.82 -4.92
C ILE A 3 10.96 -17.72 -5.92
N LEU A 4 11.25 -17.87 -7.22
CA LEU A 4 10.23 -17.77 -8.27
C LEU A 4 9.33 -19.02 -8.27
N GLU A 5 9.90 -20.19 -8.01
CA GLU A 5 9.12 -21.43 -7.88
C GLU A 5 8.22 -21.40 -6.65
N SER A 6 8.71 -20.96 -5.49
CA SER A 6 7.91 -20.88 -4.27
C SER A 6 6.80 -19.83 -4.34
N GLY A 7 7.02 -18.75 -5.09
CA GLY A 7 6.05 -17.66 -5.24
C GLY A 7 5.11 -17.80 -6.43
N PHE A 8 5.20 -18.90 -7.20
CA PHE A 8 4.43 -19.06 -8.44
C PHE A 8 2.92 -19.03 -8.19
N GLU A 9 2.43 -19.82 -7.23
CA GLU A 9 1.00 -19.90 -6.89
C GLU A 9 0.43 -18.54 -6.47
N ASP A 10 1.16 -17.81 -5.61
CA ASP A 10 0.76 -16.46 -5.17
C ASP A 10 0.73 -15.46 -6.34
N ALA A 11 1.69 -15.55 -7.27
CA ALA A 11 1.78 -14.67 -8.41
C ALA A 11 0.64 -14.89 -9.44
N VAL A 12 0.15 -16.13 -9.57
CA VAL A 12 -0.91 -16.48 -10.52
C VAL A 12 -2.32 -16.39 -9.93
N ALA A 13 -2.47 -16.33 -8.61
CA ALA A 13 -3.76 -16.23 -7.93
C ALA A 13 -4.67 -15.09 -8.46
N VAL A 14 -4.07 -13.99 -8.94
CA VAL A 14 -4.83 -12.88 -9.54
C VAL A 14 -5.63 -13.27 -10.78
N LEU A 15 -5.25 -14.34 -11.49
CA LEU A 15 -5.92 -14.80 -12.70
C LEU A 15 -7.31 -15.37 -12.42
N GLU A 16 -7.58 -15.84 -11.20
CA GLU A 16 -8.90 -16.32 -10.77
C GLU A 16 -9.92 -15.18 -10.63
N LEU A 17 -9.45 -13.94 -10.50
CA LEU A 17 -10.33 -12.78 -10.35
C LEU A 17 -10.97 -12.37 -11.68
N PRO A 18 -12.17 -11.76 -11.68
CA PRO A 18 -12.74 -11.12 -12.87
C PRO A 18 -11.78 -10.11 -13.50
N GLU A 19 -11.76 -10.05 -14.83
CA GLU A 19 -10.79 -9.25 -15.60
C GLU A 19 -10.73 -7.77 -15.19
N ARG A 20 -11.89 -7.20 -14.81
CA ARG A 20 -11.99 -5.83 -14.29
C ARG A 20 -11.10 -5.54 -13.07
N TYR A 21 -10.83 -6.55 -12.25
CA TYR A 21 -10.03 -6.40 -11.03
C TYR A 21 -8.56 -6.72 -11.25
N ARG A 22 -8.24 -7.62 -12.19
CA ARG A 22 -6.87 -8.08 -12.47
C ARG A 22 -5.91 -6.92 -12.73
N LYS A 23 -6.34 -5.93 -13.54
CA LYS A 23 -5.49 -4.79 -13.89
C LYS A 23 -4.98 -4.01 -12.67
N ARG A 24 -5.83 -3.86 -11.64
CA ARG A 24 -5.50 -3.14 -10.41
C ARG A 24 -4.76 -4.01 -9.41
N LEU A 25 -5.17 -5.26 -9.25
CA LEU A 25 -4.68 -6.15 -8.19
C LEU A 25 -3.41 -6.94 -8.55
N ARG A 26 -3.05 -7.05 -9.83
CA ARG A 26 -1.81 -7.74 -10.26
C ARG A 26 -0.52 -6.98 -9.95
N THR A 27 -0.62 -5.74 -9.44
CA THR A 27 0.54 -4.88 -9.19
C THR A 27 0.48 -4.26 -7.80
N THR A 28 1.66 -3.97 -7.24
CA THR A 28 1.83 -3.26 -5.97
C THR A 28 1.84 -1.74 -6.09
N ASN A 29 1.66 -1.17 -7.30
CA ASN A 29 1.78 0.26 -7.58
C ASN A 29 1.00 1.17 -6.61
N SER A 30 -0.24 0.80 -6.25
CA SER A 30 -1.04 1.60 -5.30
C SER A 30 -0.45 1.59 -3.89
N LEU A 31 0.07 0.44 -3.45
CA LEU A 31 0.71 0.30 -2.16
C LEU A 31 2.07 1.01 -2.12
N GLU A 32 2.85 0.91 -3.20
CA GLU A 32 4.12 1.62 -3.36
C GLU A 32 3.94 3.13 -3.28
N ARG A 33 2.96 3.70 -4.00
CA ARG A 33 2.63 5.12 -3.92
C ARG A 33 2.22 5.55 -2.51
N LEU A 34 1.43 4.73 -1.81
CA LEU A 34 1.05 5.00 -0.42
C LEU A 34 2.28 5.00 0.50
N ASN A 35 3.15 4.01 0.37
CA ASN A 35 4.38 3.90 1.14
C ASN A 35 5.33 5.07 0.87
N GLU A 36 5.45 5.51 -0.38
CA GLU A 36 6.24 6.70 -0.75
C GLU A 36 5.73 7.96 -0.05
N GLU A 37 4.41 8.15 0.02
CA GLU A 37 3.82 9.31 0.71
C GLU A 37 4.03 9.23 2.23
N ILE A 38 3.94 8.04 2.84
CA ILE A 38 4.32 7.83 4.25
C ILE A 38 5.77 8.24 4.46
N ARG A 39 6.69 7.74 3.62
CA ARG A 39 8.13 8.06 3.70
C ARG A 39 8.39 9.55 3.50
N ARG A 40 7.67 10.21 2.60
CA ARG A 40 7.79 11.66 2.37
C ARG A 40 7.42 12.45 3.62
N ARG A 41 6.32 12.11 4.29
CA ARG A 41 5.88 12.79 5.53
C ARG A 41 6.79 12.48 6.72
N GLU A 42 7.24 11.24 6.83
CA GLU A 42 8.22 10.80 7.83
C GLU A 42 9.53 11.58 7.73
N ARG A 43 10.04 11.85 6.52
CA ARG A 43 11.31 12.58 6.30
C ARG A 43 11.37 13.94 6.99
N VAL A 44 10.24 14.63 7.14
CA VAL A 44 10.16 15.92 7.83
C VAL A 44 10.28 15.75 9.35
N ILE A 45 9.72 14.67 9.90
CA ILE A 45 9.67 14.38 11.34
C ILE A 45 11.00 13.82 11.85
N ARG A 46 11.72 13.04 11.02
CA ARG A 46 12.99 12.34 11.30
C ARG A 46 12.90 11.27 12.40
N ILE A 47 12.43 11.62 13.60
CA ILE A 47 12.31 10.71 14.75
C ILE A 47 10.96 10.97 15.42
N PHE A 48 10.16 9.92 15.60
CA PHE A 48 8.91 10.02 16.34
C PHE A 48 9.15 9.99 17.85
N PRO A 49 8.44 10.81 18.64
CA PRO A 49 8.58 10.83 20.10
C PRO A 49 7.97 9.59 20.77
N ASN A 50 7.04 8.89 20.11
CA ASN A 50 6.43 7.63 20.55
C ASN A 50 5.67 6.98 19.38
N ARG A 51 5.23 5.73 19.60
CA ARG A 51 4.47 4.94 18.61
C ARG A 51 3.14 5.59 18.23
N GLU A 52 2.42 6.16 19.20
CA GLU A 52 1.10 6.79 18.97
C GLU A 52 1.18 7.98 18.01
N SER A 53 2.30 8.71 18.00
CA SER A 53 2.54 9.81 17.07
C SER A 53 2.70 9.30 15.62
N ALA A 54 3.35 8.15 15.42
CA ALA A 54 3.46 7.53 14.11
C ALA A 54 2.11 7.00 13.62
N ILE A 55 1.33 6.36 14.50
CA ILE A 55 -0.02 5.88 14.18
C ILE A 55 -0.92 7.02 13.74
N ARG A 56 -0.90 8.16 14.46
CA ARG A 56 -1.70 9.34 14.10
C ARG A 56 -1.34 9.91 12.73
N LEU A 57 -0.05 9.97 12.38
CA LEU A 57 0.38 10.44 11.06
C LEU A 57 -0.12 9.53 9.94
N ILE A 58 0.10 8.22 10.09
CA ILE A 58 -0.31 7.23 9.10
C ILE A 58 -1.84 7.21 8.98
N GLY A 59 -2.56 7.21 10.11
CA GLY A 59 -4.01 7.26 10.15
C GLY A 59 -4.58 8.50 9.46
N ALA A 60 -4.02 9.68 9.73
CA ALA A 60 -4.44 10.92 9.07
C ALA A 60 -4.19 10.88 7.55
N LEU A 61 -3.06 10.31 7.11
CA LEU A 61 -2.79 10.11 5.68
C LEU A 61 -3.80 9.15 5.04
N LEU A 62 -4.14 8.05 5.71
CA LEU A 62 -5.11 7.07 5.20
C LEU A 62 -6.50 7.70 5.08
N MET A 63 -6.95 8.48 6.07
CA MET A 63 -8.20 9.24 5.99
C MET A 63 -8.22 10.22 4.82
N GLU A 64 -7.11 10.92 4.57
CA GLU A 64 -6.98 11.83 3.43
C GLU A 64 -7.05 11.10 2.08
N GLN A 65 -6.47 9.90 1.99
CA GLN A 65 -6.55 9.08 0.78
C GLN A 65 -7.95 8.52 0.54
N ASP A 66 -8.65 8.11 1.60
CA ASP A 66 -10.03 7.62 1.52
C ASP A 66 -10.97 8.68 0.93
N VAL A 67 -10.93 9.90 1.47
CA VAL A 67 -11.68 11.06 0.95
C VAL A 67 -11.34 11.34 -0.51
N LYS A 68 -10.06 11.26 -0.91
CA LYS A 68 -9.63 11.48 -2.30
C LYS A 68 -10.12 10.40 -3.27
N LEU A 69 -10.27 9.16 -2.80
CA LEU A 69 -10.71 8.04 -3.62
C LEU A 69 -12.24 8.01 -3.80
N GLY A 70 -12.97 8.87 -3.07
CA GLY A 70 -14.42 9.00 -3.21
C GLY A 70 -15.17 7.72 -2.85
N LEU A 71 -14.71 7.02 -1.81
CA LEU A 71 -15.37 5.82 -1.27
C LEU A 71 -16.53 6.17 -0.32
N GLU A 72 -17.27 7.25 -0.63
CA GLU A 72 -18.57 7.59 -0.04
C GLU A 72 -19.70 7.43 -1.08
#